data_AF-R7HWX4-F1
#
_entry.id   AF-R7HWX4-F1
#
_cell.length_a   1.000
_cell.length_b   1.000
_cell.length_c   1.000
_cell.angle_alpha   90.00
_cell.angle_beta   90.00
_cell.angle_gamma   90.00
#
_symmetry.space_group_name_H-M   'P 1'
#
loop_
_entity.id
_entity.type
_entity.pdbx_description
1 polymer ?
#
loop_
_entity_poly.entity_id
_entity_poly.type
_entity_poly.pdbx_seq_one_letter_code
_entity_poly.pdbx_strand_id
1 'polypeptide(L)' 'MKKILFILSLVAVFNLGILGFNLNHQNTSDVSQCLMAQRGCCSHHGGVCGCYRGRTQCCDGSLSPSCQCFRDEQKGLQL' A
#
# COMPACT_ATOMS: atom_id res chain seq x y z
N MET A 1 -9.81 -37.19 -33.14
CA MET A 1 -10.28 -36.91 -31.77
C MET A 1 -9.17 -36.60 -30.75
N LYS A 2 -7.92 -37.12 -30.86
CA LYS A 2 -6.86 -36.82 -29.86
C LYS A 2 -6.22 -35.43 -29.97
N LYS A 3 -6.27 -34.80 -31.16
CA LYS A 3 -5.70 -33.47 -31.41
C LYS A 3 -6.43 -32.37 -30.62
N ILE A 4 -7.73 -32.54 -30.39
CA ILE A 4 -8.56 -31.58 -29.64
C ILE A 4 -8.19 -31.60 -28.16
N LEU A 5 -7.92 -32.78 -27.58
CA LEU A 5 -7.45 -32.93 -26.20
C LEU A 5 -6.11 -32.23 -25.97
N PHE A 6 -5.21 -32.24 -26.96
CA PHE A 6 -3.91 -31.58 -26.88
C PHE A 6 -4.04 -30.05 -26.87
N ILE A 7 -4.97 -29.50 -27.67
CA ILE A 7 -5.23 -28.05 -27.74
C ILE A 7 -5.86 -27.55 -26.42
N LEU A 8 -6.84 -28.28 -25.88
CA LEU A 8 -7.46 -27.94 -24.60
C LEU A 8 -6.45 -27.93 -23.44
N SER A 9 -5.49 -28.87 -23.45
CA SER A 9 -4.42 -28.92 -22.46
C SER A 9 -3.51 -27.68 -22.51
N LEU A 10 -3.14 -27.21 -23.71
CA LEU A 10 -2.28 -26.03 -23.86
C LEU A 10 -2.99 -24.75 -23.46
N VAL A 11 -4.27 -24.61 -23.81
CA VAL A 11 -5.11 -23.48 -23.41
C VAL A 11 -5.23 -23.42 -21.88
N ALA A 12 -5.45 -24.56 -21.21
CA ALA A 12 -5.56 -24.61 -19.75
C ALA A 12 -4.27 -24.16 -19.04
N VAL A 13 -3.09 -24.62 -19.51
CA VAL A 13 -1.79 -24.24 -18.93
C VAL A 13 -1.50 -22.75 -19.13
N PHE A 14 -1.85 -22.19 -20.30
CA PHE A 14 -1.64 -20.77 -20.58
C PHE A 14 -2.49 -19.87 -19.68
N ASN A 15 -3.77 -20.23 -19.46
CA ASN A 15 -4.66 -19.50 -18.56
C ASN A 15 -4.23 -19.60 -17.09
N LEU A 16 -3.74 -20.77 -16.63
CA LEU A 16 -3.17 -20.90 -15.28
C LEU A 16 -1.89 -20.06 -15.10
N GLY A 17 -1.03 -20.00 -16.12
CA GLY A 17 0.20 -19.21 -16.09
C GLY A 17 -0.07 -17.70 -15.98
N ILE A 18 -1.05 -17.19 -16.74
CA ILE A 18 -1.49 -15.79 -16.66
C ILE A 18 -2.04 -15.50 -15.26
N LEU A 19 -2.86 -16.39 -14.69
CA LEU A 19 -3.38 -16.22 -13.33
C LEU A 19 -2.24 -16.21 -12.29
N GLY A 20 -1.27 -17.11 -12.40
CA GLY A 20 -0.11 -17.18 -11.50
C GLY A 20 0.76 -15.93 -11.51
N PHE A 21 0.92 -15.28 -12.66
CA PHE A 21 1.66 -14.01 -12.77
C PHE A 21 0.94 -12.85 -12.05
N ASN A 22 -0.39 -12.77 -12.14
CA ASN A 22 -1.18 -11.71 -11.51
C ASN A 22 -1.18 -11.79 -9.97
N LEU A 23 -1.07 -12.99 -9.39
CA LEU A 23 -1.00 -13.17 -7.93
C LEU A 23 0.37 -12.81 -7.33
N ASN A 24 1.42 -12.69 -8.16
CA ASN A 24 2.75 -12.33 -7.68
C ASN A 24 2.93 -10.82 -7.44
N HIS A 25 2.05 -9.98 -8.01
CA HIS A 25 2.10 -8.53 -7.83
C HIS A 25 1.27 -8.07 -6.62
N GLN A 26 1.50 -8.66 -5.45
CA GLN A 26 1.11 -8.02 -4.20
C GLN A 26 2.19 -7.00 -3.83
N ASN A 27 2.02 -5.82 -4.42
CA ASN A 27 2.74 -4.62 -4.05
C ASN A 27 2.41 -4.33 -2.57
N THR A 28 3.27 -4.79 -1.67
CA THR A 28 3.21 -4.46 -0.24
C THR A 28 3.67 -3.01 -0.07
N SER A 29 2.82 -2.08 -0.47
CA SER A 29 3.08 -0.64 -0.43
C SER A 29 2.20 0.05 0.61
N ASP A 30 1.98 -0.54 1.79
CA ASP A 30 1.12 0.15 2.77
C ASP A 30 1.43 -0.13 4.25
N VAL A 31 2.71 -0.11 4.63
CA VAL A 31 3.09 0.00 6.06
C VAL A 31 4.30 0.91 6.29
N SER A 32 4.62 1.82 5.36
CA SER A 32 5.84 2.65 5.53
C SER A 32 5.73 4.10 5.10
N GLN A 33 4.58 4.59 4.63
CA GLN A 33 4.42 6.03 4.36
C GLN A 33 4.21 6.89 5.61
N CYS A 34 4.00 6.29 6.79
CA CYS A 34 4.12 7.02 8.06
C CYS A 34 5.57 7.23 8.52
N LEU A 35 6.54 6.46 8.03
CA LEU A 35 7.88 6.42 8.62
C LEU A 35 8.81 7.55 8.13
N MET A 36 8.52 8.13 6.96
CA MET A 36 9.41 9.12 6.32
C MET A 36 8.96 10.57 6.50
N ALA A 37 7.66 10.85 6.63
CA ALA A 37 7.16 12.24 6.67
C ALA A 37 7.30 12.92 8.04
N GLN A 38 7.74 12.21 9.07
CA GLN A 38 7.61 12.66 10.46
C GLN A 38 8.80 12.30 11.35
N ARG A 39 10.02 12.40 10.83
CA ARG A 39 11.20 12.32 11.68
C ARG A 39 11.11 13.41 12.76
N GLY A 40 10.78 12.98 13.99
CA GLY A 40 10.64 13.82 15.18
C GLY A 40 9.21 14.09 15.66
N CYS A 41 8.17 13.86 14.84
CA CYS A 41 6.80 14.12 15.28
C CYS A 41 6.36 13.08 16.30
N CYS A 42 5.72 13.55 17.37
CA CYS A 42 5.29 12.70 18.49
C CYS A 42 6.43 11.88 19.11
N SER A 43 7.69 12.26 18.91
CA SER A 43 8.87 11.59 19.47
C SER A 43 8.84 11.49 21.01
N HIS A 44 8.25 12.49 21.65
CA HIS A 44 8.04 12.53 23.10
C HIS A 44 6.66 12.01 23.52
N HIS A 45 5.78 11.75 22.56
CA HIS A 45 4.36 11.43 22.74
C HIS A 45 4.00 10.00 22.26
N GLY A 46 5.00 9.10 22.26
CA GLY A 46 4.81 7.68 21.92
C GLY A 46 4.72 7.37 20.42
N GLY A 47 5.05 8.34 19.57
CA GLY A 47 4.94 8.21 18.13
C GLY A 47 3.56 8.59 17.60
N VAL A 48 3.40 8.37 16.31
CA VAL A 48 2.27 8.86 15.51
C VAL A 48 1.25 7.74 15.39
N CYS A 49 0.01 8.00 15.82
CA CYS A 49 -1.06 7.00 15.80
C CYS A 49 -2.22 7.37 14.86
N GLY A 50 -2.26 8.60 14.32
CA GLY A 50 -3.33 8.97 13.42
C GLY A 50 -3.23 10.36 12.83
N CYS A 51 -4.36 10.80 12.25
CA CYS A 51 -4.52 12.09 11.61
C CYS A 51 -5.90 12.65 11.95
N TYR A 52 -5.95 13.86 12.48
CA TYR A 52 -7.18 14.55 12.86
C TYR A 52 -7.17 15.99 12.37
N ARG A 53 -8.17 16.34 11.55
CA ARG A 53 -8.36 17.70 10.98
C ARG A 53 -7.10 18.25 10.29
N GLY A 54 -6.38 17.40 9.56
CA GLY A 54 -5.14 17.76 8.86
C GLY A 54 -3.90 17.87 9.76
N ARG A 55 -4.02 17.52 11.04
CA ARG A 55 -2.91 17.47 11.99
C ARG A 55 -2.65 16.07 12.50
N THR A 56 -1.39 15.77 12.68
CA THR A 56 -0.93 14.47 13.17
C THR A 56 -1.45 14.23 14.57
N GLN A 57 -2.09 13.10 14.78
CA GLN A 57 -2.46 12.63 16.10
C GLN A 57 -1.38 11.72 16.66
N CYS A 58 -0.87 12.09 17.82
CA CYS A 58 0.08 11.30 18.59
C CYS A 58 -0.64 10.18 19.35
N CYS A 59 0.09 9.14 19.73
CA CYS A 59 -0.45 7.97 20.42
C CYS A 59 -0.98 8.26 21.83
N ASP A 60 -0.57 9.37 22.43
CA ASP A 60 -1.11 9.88 23.69
C ASP A 60 -2.44 10.67 23.52
N GLY A 61 -2.92 10.81 22.28
CA GLY A 61 -4.15 11.54 21.94
C GLY A 61 -3.94 13.03 21.64
N SER A 62 -2.73 13.56 21.82
CA SER A 62 -2.40 14.94 21.48
C SER A 62 -2.30 15.16 19.97
N LEU A 63 -2.47 16.41 19.52
CA LEU A 63 -2.24 16.79 18.12
C LEU A 63 -0.90 17.49 18.01
N SER A 64 -0.04 17.02 17.09
CA SER A 64 1.21 17.70 16.82
C SER A 64 0.94 19.08 16.21
N PRO A 65 1.43 20.17 16.83
CA PRO A 65 1.22 21.52 16.32
C PRO A 65 2.09 21.81 15.09
N SER A 66 3.25 21.16 14.99
CA SER A 66 4.22 21.31 13.91
C SER A 66 3.98 20.31 12.78
N CYS A 67 3.50 19.11 13.10
CA CYS A 67 3.35 18.05 12.12
C CYS A 67 1.93 17.98 11.59
N GLN A 68 1.80 18.26 10.30
CA GLN A 68 0.54 18.13 9.57
C GLN A 68 0.47 16.75 8.94
N CYS A 69 -0.75 16.28 8.77
CA CYS A 69 -1.04 15.07 8.03
C CYS A 69 -1.95 15.46 6.88
N PHE A 70 -1.37 15.49 5.70
CA PHE A 70 -2.15 15.52 4.48
C PHE A 70 -2.35 14.06 4.11
N ARG A 71 -3.61 13.62 4.04
CA ARG A 71 -3.88 12.46 3.19
C ARG A 71 -3.58 12.95 1.79
N ASP A 72 -2.35 12.77 1.36
CA ASP A 72 -2.00 12.87 -0.04
C ASP A 72 -2.84 11.80 -0.74
N GLU A 73 -4.02 12.22 -1.19
CA GLU A 73 -4.78 11.58 -2.25
C GLU A 73 -4.02 11.73 -3.58
N GLN A 74 -2.72 11.44 -3.56
CA GLN A 74 -1.87 11.35 -4.72
C GLN A 74 -1.74 9.86 -5.03
N LYS A 75 -2.85 9.31 -5.53
CA LYS A 75 -2.74 8.27 -6.55
C LYS A 75 -1.88 8.85 -7.68
N GLY A 76 -0.60 8.51 -7.69
CA GLY A 76 0.30 8.71 -8.83
C GLY A 76 0.32 10.13 -9.42
N LEU A 77 1.09 11.03 -8.82
CA LEU A 77 1.70 12.09 -9.61
C LEU A 77 2.80 11.45 -10.47
N GLN A 78 2.39 10.90 -11.62
CA GLN A 78 3.29 10.67 -12.74
C GLN A 78 3.54 12.05 -13.39
N LEU A 79 4.70 12.63 -13.10
CA LEU A 79 5.33 13.68 -13.90
C LEU A 79 6.27 13.03 -14.91
#